data_AF-A0A418R4V0-F1
#
_entry.id   AF-A0A418R4V0-F1
#
_cell.length_a   1.000
_cell.length_b   1.000
_cell.length_c   1.000
_cell.angle_alpha   90.00
_cell.angle_beta   90.00
_cell.angle_gamma   90.00
#
_symmetry.space_group_name_H-M   'P 1'
#
loop_
_entity.id
_entity.type
_entity.pdbx_description
1 polymer ?
#
loop_
_entity_poly.entity_id
_entity_poly.type
_entity_poly.pdbx_seq_one_letter_code
_entity_poly.pdbx_strand_id
1 'polypeptide(L)'
;MDTTTDPPRLLIEQPPHDEAEAALLAKLTETLTITGPLSDLRDLAPDVRRLFPGPDYLVGCGGAHVWLHRVADSQRLAIIR
;
A
#
# COMPACT_ATOMS: atom_id res chain seq x y z
N MET A 1 8.79 -9.07 25.68
CA MET A 1 8.30 -7.91 24.91
C MET A 1 7.37 -8.48 23.87
N ASP A 2 6.06 -8.50 24.17
CA ASP A 2 5.04 -8.88 23.20
C ASP A 2 4.99 -7.80 22.13
N THR A 3 5.79 -7.97 21.07
CA THR A 3 5.55 -7.26 19.82
C THR A 3 4.31 -7.91 19.20
N THR A 4 3.14 -7.48 19.66
CA THR A 4 1.89 -7.72 18.94
C THR A 4 2.02 -6.98 17.63
N THR A 5 2.55 -7.66 16.61
CA THR A 5 2.61 -7.18 15.25
C THR A 5 1.16 -7.02 14.78
N ASP A 6 0.61 -5.81 14.87
CA ASP A 6 -0.70 -5.51 14.28
C ASP A 6 -0.63 -5.89 12.80
N PRO A 7 -1.67 -6.52 12.23
CA PRO A 7 -1.67 -6.81 10.81
C PRO A 7 -1.53 -5.52 9.99
N PRO A 8 -0.81 -5.55 8.86
CA PRO A 8 -0.67 -4.38 8.01
C PRO A 8 -2.04 -3.86 7.58
N ARG A 9 -2.26 -2.55 7.70
CA ARG A 9 -3.51 -1.88 7.30
C ARG A 9 -3.25 -0.87 6.20
N LEU A 10 -4.12 -0.89 5.19
CA LEU A 10 -4.16 0.15 4.16
C LEU A 10 -4.97 1.35 4.67
N LEU A 11 -4.32 2.51 4.74
CA LEU A 11 -4.97 3.80 4.96
C LEU A 11 -5.01 4.55 3.64
N ILE A 12 -6.23 4.75 3.12
CA ILE A 12 -6.47 5.55 1.92
C ILE A 12 -6.51 7.03 2.33
N GLU A 13 -5.52 7.81 1.88
CA GLU A 13 -5.40 9.25 2.19
C GLU A 13 -6.12 10.11 1.13
N GLN A 14 -6.28 9.58 -0.10
CA GLN A 14 -7.04 10.24 -1.17
C GLN A 14 -8.09 9.31 -1.77
N PRO A 15 -9.25 9.84 -2.19
CA PRO A 15 -10.23 9.05 -2.91
C PRO A 15 -9.63 8.55 -4.24
N PRO A 16 -10.03 7.36 -4.70
CA PRO A 16 -9.59 6.85 -5.99
C PRO A 16 -10.05 7.76 -7.13
N HIS A 17 -9.24 7.86 -8.19
CA HIS A 17 -9.54 8.69 -9.37
C HIS A 17 -10.66 8.07 -10.21
N ASP A 18 -10.65 6.75 -10.33
CA ASP A 18 -11.60 5.98 -11.12
C ASP A 18 -11.91 4.60 -10.48
N GLU A 19 -12.80 3.86 -11.10
CA GLU A 19 -13.20 2.52 -10.65
C GLU A 19 -12.04 1.50 -10.73
N ALA A 20 -11.08 1.69 -11.65
CA ALA A 20 -9.95 0.78 -11.79
C ALA A 20 -8.97 0.94 -10.61
N GLU A 21 -8.64 2.19 -10.23
CA GLU A 21 -7.83 2.50 -9.05
C GLU A 21 -8.55 2.06 -7.77
N ALA A 22 -9.88 2.24 -7.69
CA ALA A 22 -10.69 1.73 -6.59
C ALA A 22 -10.58 0.20 -6.46
N ALA A 23 -10.65 -0.53 -7.58
CA ALA A 23 -10.50 -1.99 -7.60
C ALA A 23 -9.08 -2.43 -7.19
N LEU A 24 -8.05 -1.68 -7.58
CA LEU A 24 -6.66 -1.94 -7.16
C LEU A 24 -6.48 -1.73 -5.65
N LEU A 25 -7.03 -0.66 -5.07
CA LEU A 25 -6.99 -0.40 -3.64
C LEU A 25 -7.76 -1.48 -2.83
N ALA A 26 -8.91 -1.93 -3.35
CA ALA A 26 -9.66 -3.03 -2.76
C ALA A 26 -8.85 -4.34 -2.77
N LYS A 27 -8.23 -4.67 -3.91
CA LYS A 27 -7.37 -5.85 -4.05
C LYS A 27 -6.14 -5.80 -3.14
N LEU A 28 -5.56 -4.62 -2.95
CA LEU A 28 -4.47 -4.43 -2.00
C LEU A 28 -4.94 -4.69 -0.57
N THR A 29 -6.11 -4.17 -0.18
CA THR A 29 -6.70 -4.42 1.15
C THR A 29 -6.95 -5.90 1.41
N GLU A 30 -7.47 -6.61 0.42
CA GLU A 30 -7.66 -8.07 0.48
C GLU A 30 -6.31 -8.80 0.63
N THR A 31 -5.30 -8.39 -0.14
CA THR A 31 -3.95 -8.96 -0.07
C THR A 31 -3.36 -8.82 1.33
N LEU A 32 -3.44 -7.63 1.94
CA LEU A 32 -2.96 -7.40 3.31
C LEU A 32 -3.69 -8.29 4.34
N THR A 33 -4.98 -8.51 4.13
CA THR A 33 -5.80 -9.37 4.99
C THR A 33 -5.36 -10.84 4.89
N ILE A 34 -5.02 -11.31 3.68
CA ILE A 34 -4.56 -12.68 3.41
C ILE A 34 -3.13 -12.90 3.91
N THR A 35 -2.23 -11.92 3.69
CA THR A 35 -0.83 -12.01 4.10
C THR A 35 -0.69 -12.08 5.62
N GLY A 36 -1.61 -11.46 6.36
CA GLY A 36 -1.61 -11.47 7.81
C GLY A 36 -0.48 -10.62 8.40
N PRO A 37 -0.17 -10.77 9.70
CA PRO A 37 0.84 -9.96 10.37
C PRO A 37 2.23 -10.20 9.78
N LEU A 38 2.88 -9.12 9.37
CA LEU A 38 4.21 -9.14 8.78
C LEU A 38 5.25 -8.55 9.71
N SER A 39 6.39 -9.22 9.84
CA SER A 39 7.52 -8.72 10.62
C SER A 39 8.16 -7.48 10.02
N ASP A 40 8.10 -7.32 8.68
CA ASP A 40 8.64 -6.17 7.96
C ASP A 40 7.72 -5.76 6.81
N LEU A 41 7.18 -4.54 6.87
CA LEU A 41 6.29 -4.02 5.82
C LEU A 41 7.02 -3.75 4.51
N ARG A 42 8.35 -3.64 4.52
CA ARG A 42 9.15 -3.44 3.30
C ARG A 42 9.04 -4.64 2.35
N ASP A 43 8.71 -5.82 2.88
CA ASP A 43 8.49 -7.03 2.08
C ASP A 43 7.23 -6.94 1.21
N LEU A 44 6.29 -6.03 1.53
CA LEU A 44 5.12 -5.75 0.68
C LEU A 44 5.45 -4.83 -0.50
N ALA A 45 6.54 -4.06 -0.45
CA ALA A 45 6.83 -3.06 -1.48
C ALA A 45 6.93 -3.65 -2.90
N PRO A 46 7.52 -4.84 -3.13
CA PRO A 46 7.49 -5.50 -4.44
C PRO A 46 6.06 -5.84 -4.90
N ASP A 47 5.20 -6.31 -4.01
CA ASP A 47 3.81 -6.68 -4.33
C ASP A 47 2.96 -5.48 -4.66
N VAL A 48 3.13 -4.40 -3.88
CA VAL A 48 2.47 -3.12 -4.14
C VAL A 48 2.92 -2.55 -5.48
N ARG A 49 4.21 -2.63 -5.84
CA ARG A 49 4.71 -2.23 -7.17
C ARG A 49 4.15 -3.07 -8.32
N ARG A 50 3.83 -4.34 -8.07
CA ARG A 50 3.18 -5.21 -9.07
C ARG A 50 1.71 -4.82 -9.29
N LEU A 51 1.02 -4.40 -8.23
CA LEU A 51 -0.37 -3.93 -8.30
C LEU A 51 -0.48 -2.51 -8.85
N PHE A 52 0.48 -1.65 -8.53
CA PHE A 52 0.56 -0.25 -8.93
C PHE A 52 1.86 -0.03 -9.73
N PRO A 53 1.89 -0.46 -11.01
CA PRO A 53 3.07 -0.33 -11.84
C PRO A 53 3.33 1.13 -12.23
N GLY A 54 4.62 1.47 -12.41
CA GLY A 54 5.00 2.69 -13.10
C GLY A 54 4.67 2.62 -14.60
N PRO A 55 4.48 3.75 -15.29
CA PRO A 55 4.78 5.11 -14.84
C PRO A 55 3.62 5.83 -14.15
N ASP A 56 2.48 5.19 -13.93
CA ASP A 56 1.29 5.87 -13.39
C ASP A 56 1.34 6.03 -11.87
N TYR A 57 2.06 5.12 -11.20
CA TYR A 57 2.20 5.09 -9.75
C TYR A 57 3.65 5.02 -9.32
N LEU A 58 3.92 5.60 -8.16
CA LEU A 58 5.19 5.52 -7.47
C LEU A 58 4.98 4.93 -6.08
N VAL A 59 5.79 3.92 -5.77
CA VAL A 59 5.71 3.15 -4.54
C VAL A 59 7.07 3.23 -3.83
N GLY A 60 7.06 3.84 -2.66
CA GLY A 60 8.24 3.94 -1.82
C GLY A 60 8.05 3.20 -0.49
N CYS A 61 9.18 2.81 0.10
CA CYS A 61 9.23 2.24 1.44
C CYS A 61 10.08 3.17 2.32
N GLY A 62 9.55 3.53 3.50
CA GLY A 62 10.22 4.41 4.44
C GLY A 62 10.09 3.87 5.86
N GLY A 63 11.19 3.34 6.40
CA GLY A 63 11.19 2.72 7.73
C GLY A 63 10.24 1.52 7.77
N ALA A 64 9.21 1.62 8.61
CA ALA A 64 8.19 0.58 8.83
C ALA A 64 6.91 0.80 8.00
N HIS A 65 6.91 1.65 6.98
CA HIS A 65 5.71 1.92 6.18
C HIS A 65 5.98 1.83 4.67
N VAL A 66 4.94 1.48 3.92
CA VAL A 66 4.93 1.55 2.44
C VAL A 66 3.93 2.63 2.05
N TRP A 67 4.33 3.55 1.19
CA TRP A 67 3.45 4.60 0.68
C TRP A 67 3.32 4.51 -0.83
N LEU A 68 2.20 4.98 -1.34
CA LEU A 68 1.94 5.09 -2.76
C LEU A 68 1.41 6.48 -3.13
N HIS A 69 1.82 6.96 -4.29
CA HIS A 69 1.28 8.17 -4.90
C HIS A 69 1.13 7.99 -6.40
N ARG A 70 0.28 8.82 -7.01
CA ARG A 70 0.15 8.91 -8.46
C ARG A 70 1.35 9.69 -9.00
N VAL A 71 1.86 9.39 -10.18
CA VAL A 71 2.95 10.21 -10.74
C VAL A 71 2.47 11.61 -11.10
N ALA A 72 1.21 11.73 -11.52
CA ALA A 72 0.57 13.01 -11.79
C ALA A 72 0.31 13.85 -10.53
N ASP A 73 0.43 13.29 -9.32
CA ASP A 73 0.13 13.97 -8.06
C ASP A 73 1.19 13.69 -6.98
N SER A 74 1.76 14.75 -6.43
CA SER A 74 2.75 14.63 -5.34
C SER A 74 2.12 14.26 -3.99
N GLN A 75 0.79 14.29 -3.87
CA GLN A 75 0.08 13.85 -2.67
C GLN A 75 0.03 12.32 -2.61
N ARG A 76 0.14 11.77 -1.40
CA ARG A 76 0.04 10.32 -1.17
C ARG A 76 -1.39 9.84 -1.39
N LEU A 77 -1.56 8.79 -2.18
CA LEU A 77 -2.83 8.14 -2.42
C LEU A 77 -3.20 7.26 -1.21
N ALA A 78 -2.23 6.49 -0.72
CA ALA A 78 -2.40 5.60 0.41
C ALA A 78 -1.08 5.26 1.09
N ILE A 79 -1.19 4.79 2.33
CA ILE A 79 -0.09 4.30 3.15
C ILE A 79 -0.46 2.98 3.82
N ILE A 80 0.50 2.06 3.90
CA ILE A 80 0.41 0.78 4.59
C ILE A 80 1.25 0.88 5.86
N ARG A 81 0.63 0.57 6.99
CA ARG A 81 1.24 0.61 8.32
C ARG A 81 0.71 -0.46 9.26
#